data_AF-A0A067EL80-F1
#
_entry.id   AF-A0A067EL80-F1
#
_cell.length_a   1.000
_cell.length_b   1.000
_cell.length_c   1.000
_cell.angle_alpha   90.00
_cell.angle_beta   90.00
_cell.angle_gamma   90.00
#
_symmetry.space_group_name_H-M   'P 1'
#
loop_
_entity.id
_entity.type
_entity.pdbx_description
1 polymer ?
#
loop_
_entity_poly.entity_id
_entity_poly.type
_entity_poly.pdbx_seq_one_letter_code
_entity_poly.pdbx_strand_id
1 'polypeptide(L)' 'MNLAEFLTEPPPDSDSKNYEVLLQNWIKANKVCRSTILSTLSNELYAVYSQHKLAYEIWAQLKKKYIIEDAGAQ' A
#
# COMPACT_ATOMS: atom_id res chain seq x y z
N MET A 1 -7.15 12.35 8.32
CA MET A 1 -6.15 11.52 7.63
C MET A 1 -6.91 10.50 6.80
N ASN A 2 -6.92 10.67 5.48
CA ASN A 2 -7.60 9.76 4.58
C ASN A 2 -6.64 8.62 4.24
N LEU A 3 -6.84 7.46 4.86
CA LEU A 3 -5.94 6.30 4.68
C LEU A 3 -6.00 5.73 3.25
N ALA A 4 -7.07 6.01 2.50
CA ALA A 4 -7.23 5.54 1.13
C ALA A 4 -6.19 6.15 0.18
N GLU A 5 -5.82 7.42 0.39
CA GLU A 5 -4.80 8.10 -0.42
C GLU A 5 -3.41 7.46 -0.21
N PHE A 6 -3.08 7.11 1.04
CA PHE A 6 -1.82 6.44 1.39
C PHE A 6 -1.70 4.99 0.90
N LEU A 7 -2.80 4.37 0.45
CA LEU A 7 -2.76 3.07 -0.24
C LEU A 7 -2.22 3.19 -1.66
N THR A 8 -2.15 4.39 -2.21
CA THR A 8 -1.74 4.63 -3.60
C THR A 8 -0.56 5.58 -3.73
N GLU A 9 -0.22 6.32 -2.68
CA GLU A 9 0.83 7.33 -2.74
C GLU A 9 2.22 6.81 -2.34
N PRO A 10 3.27 7.16 -3.11
CA PRO A 10 4.65 6.94 -2.70
C PRO A 10 5.02 7.86 -1.52
N PRO A 11 6.16 7.63 -0.85
CA PRO A 11 6.67 8.56 0.15
C PRO A 11 6.87 9.98 -0.44
N PRO A 12 6.78 11.03 0.39
CA PRO A 12 6.95 12.41 -0.07
C PRO A 12 8.37 12.65 -0.60
N ASP A 13 8.49 13.61 -1.51
CA ASP A 13 9.79 14.05 -2.05
C ASP A 13 10.59 14.80 -0.97
N SER A 14 11.89 14.53 -0.86
CA SER A 14 12.81 15.20 0.08
C SER A 14 12.87 16.71 -0.08
N ASP A 15 12.57 17.24 -1.27
CA ASP A 15 12.55 18.68 -1.55
C ASP A 15 11.20 19.34 -1.17
N SER A 16 10.24 18.55 -0.68
CA SER A 16 8.93 19.05 -0.28
C SER A 16 9.02 20.00 0.92
N LYS A 17 8.28 21.10 0.88
CA LYS A 17 8.07 21.93 2.08
C LYS A 17 7.46 21.07 3.20
N ASN A 18 8.02 21.16 4.40
CA ASN A 18 7.64 20.34 5.55
C ASN A 18 7.86 18.82 5.36
N TYR A 19 8.87 18.43 4.56
CA TYR A 19 9.21 17.03 4.27
C TYR A 19 9.17 16.12 5.52
N GLU A 20 9.81 16.51 6.62
CA GLU A 20 9.86 15.68 7.83
C GLU A 20 8.46 15.37 8.40
N VAL A 21 7.57 16.37 8.43
CA VAL A 21 6.20 16.21 8.92
C VAL A 21 5.40 15.31 7.98
N LEU A 22 5.53 15.53 6.67
CA LEU A 22 4.89 14.70 5.65
C LEU A 22 5.37 13.25 5.73
N LEU A 23 6.68 13.05 5.87
CA LEU A 23 7.29 11.74 5.97
C LEU A 23 6.83 10.99 7.23
N GLN A 24 6.79 11.66 8.39
CA GLN A 24 6.30 11.05 9.63
C GLN A 24 4.83 10.63 9.53
N ASN A 25 4.00 11.47 8.91
CA ASN A 25 2.58 11.13 8.68
C ASN A 25 2.45 9.98 7.70
N TRP A 26 3.22 9.99 6.61
CA TRP A 26 3.24 8.92 5.61
C TRP A 26 3.71 7.59 6.21
N ILE A 27 4.77 7.58 7.02
CA ILE A 27 5.27 6.36 7.70
C ILE A 27 4.19 5.75 8.60
N LYS A 28 3.47 6.58 9.37
CA LYS A 28 2.38 6.12 10.23
C LYS A 28 1.26 5.50 9.39
N ALA A 29 0.82 6.20 8.35
CA ALA A 29 -0.22 5.70 7.45
C ALA A 29 0.19 4.41 6.75
N ASN A 30 1.42 4.33 6.21
CA ASN A 30 1.97 3.14 5.56
C ASN A 30 1.95 1.92 6.49
N LYS A 31 2.36 2.08 7.75
CA LYS A 31 2.31 0.98 8.74
C LYS A 31 0.88 0.48 8.97
N VAL A 32 -0.07 1.39 9.14
CA VAL A 32 -1.49 1.06 9.34
C VAL A 32 -2.02 0.33 8.11
N CYS A 33 -1.91 0.93 6.93
CA CYS A 33 -2.39 0.35 5.67
C CYS A 33 -1.78 -1.02 5.39
N ARG A 34 -0.45 -1.16 5.55
CA ARG A 34 0.24 -2.45 5.35
C ARG A 34 -0.27 -3.51 6.32
N SER A 35 -0.40 -3.18 7.60
CA SER A 35 -0.92 -4.12 8.60
C SER A 35 -2.35 -4.55 8.27
N THR A 36 -3.20 -3.60 7.88
CA THR A 36 -4.59 -3.88 7.48
C THR A 36 -4.64 -4.81 6.27
N ILE A 37 -3.94 -4.49 5.17
CA ILE A 37 -3.91 -5.35 3.98
C ILE A 37 -3.46 -6.76 4.36
N LEU A 38 -2.30 -6.88 5.00
CA LEU A 38 -1.72 -8.18 5.33
C LEU A 38 -2.63 -9.00 6.26
N SER A 39 -3.33 -8.36 7.20
CA SER A 39 -4.26 -9.05 8.10
C SER A 39 -5.48 -9.67 7.40
N THR A 40 -5.81 -9.19 6.20
CA THR A 40 -6.93 -9.71 5.39
C THR A 40 -6.53 -10.82 4.42
N LEU A 41 -5.24 -11.09 4.27
CA LEU A 41 -4.73 -12.10 3.33
C LEU A 41 -4.77 -13.51 3.94
N SER A 42 -4.98 -14.51 3.07
CA SER A 42 -4.74 -15.91 3.43
C SER A 42 -3.26 -16.16 3.71
N ASN A 43 -2.92 -17.24 4.42
CA ASN A 43 -1.54 -17.56 4.77
C ASN A 43 -0.60 -17.64 3.56
N GLU A 44 -1.05 -18.23 2.44
CA GLU A 44 -0.27 -18.30 1.19
C GLU A 44 0.03 -16.91 0.62
N LEU A 45 -1.00 -16.05 0.51
CA LEU A 45 -0.82 -14.69 0.00
C LEU A 45 0.00 -13.84 0.96
N TYR A 46 -0.19 -13.99 2.27
CA TYR A 46 0.59 -13.30 3.28
C TYR A 46 2.09 -13.63 3.14
N ALA A 47 2.45 -14.90 2.94
CA ALA A 47 3.85 -15.30 2.77
C ALA A 47 4.50 -14.60 1.57
N VAL A 48 3.76 -14.40 0.48
CA VAL A 48 4.25 -13.69 -0.71
C VAL A 48 4.28 -12.18 -0.50
N TYR A 49 3.24 -11.57 0.08
CA TYR A 49 3.11 -10.11 0.12
C TYR A 49 3.75 -9.46 1.34
N SER A 50 4.00 -10.19 2.43
CA SER A 50 4.61 -9.65 3.66
C SER A 50 6.05 -9.16 3.46
N GLN A 51 6.75 -9.61 2.41
CA GLN A 51 8.09 -9.14 2.06
C GLN A 51 8.14 -7.67 1.62
N HIS A 52 7.03 -7.12 1.11
CA HIS A 52 6.95 -5.72 0.70
C HIS A 52 6.85 -4.80 1.91
N LYS A 53 7.62 -3.71 1.90
CA LYS A 53 7.66 -2.74 3.00
C LYS A 53 6.61 -1.64 2.86
N LEU A 54 6.12 -1.40 1.64
CA LEU A 54 5.22 -0.30 1.32
C LEU A 54 3.83 -0.84 0.98
N ALA A 55 2.81 -0.28 1.61
CA ALA A 55 1.42 -0.69 1.43
C ALA A 55 0.96 -0.50 -0.02
N TYR A 56 1.39 0.57 -0.68
CA TYR A 56 1.00 0.84 -2.08
C TYR A 56 1.57 -0.18 -3.07
N GLU A 57 2.73 -0.78 -2.80
CA GLU A 57 3.30 -1.84 -3.64
C GLU A 57 2.48 -3.13 -3.54
N ILE A 58 2.05 -3.50 -2.32
CA ILE A 58 1.17 -4.65 -2.10
C ILE A 58 -0.16 -4.40 -2.79
N TRP A 59 -0.76 -3.22 -2.57
CA TRP A 59 -2.02 -2.83 -3.17
C TRP A 59 -1.96 -2.85 -4.70
N ALA A 60 -0.89 -2.31 -5.31
CA ALA A 60 -0.71 -2.32 -6.76
C ALA A 60 -0.65 -3.74 -7.35
N GLN A 61 0.06 -4.66 -6.70
CA GLN A 61 0.14 -6.05 -7.14
C GLN A 61 -1.18 -6.81 -6.98
N LEU A 62 -1.88 -6.61 -5.86
CA LEU A 62 -3.21 -7.17 -5.65
C LEU A 62 -4.18 -6.64 -6.72
N LYS A 63 -4.17 -5.34 -7.01
CA LYS A 63 -4.98 -4.76 -8.09
C LYS A 63 -4.65 -5.37 -9.45
N LYS A 64 -3.36 -5.57 -9.77
CA LYS A 64 -2.96 -6.21 -11.03
C LYS A 64 -3.48 -7.65 -11.14
N LYS A 65 -3.40 -8.42 -10.05
CA LYS A 65 -3.79 -9.85 -10.03
C LYS A 65 -5.32 -10.05 -10.01
N TYR A 66 -6.06 -9.18 -9.34
CA TYR A 66 -7.49 -9.43 -9.08
C TYR A 66 -8.43 -8.43 -9.74
N ILE A 67 -7.96 -7.23 -10.13
CA ILE A 67 -8.81 -6.20 -10.77
C ILE A 67 -8.56 -6.12 -12.27
N ILE A 68 -7.35 -6.39 -12.76
CA ILE A 68 -7.07 -6.40 -14.21
C ILE A 68 -7.51 -7.72 -14.86
N GLU A 69 -7.55 -8.84 -14.12
CA GLU A 69 -8.01 -10.14 -14.64
C GLU A 69 -9.55 -10.27 -14.69
N ASP A 70 -10.32 -9.41 -14.02
CA ASP A 70 -11.80 -9.42 -14.07
C ASP A 70 -12.37 -8.69 -15.30
N ALA A 71 -11.56 -7.86 -15.98
CA ALA A 71 -11.97 -7.16 -17.21
C ALA A 71 -11.93 -8.03 -18.48
N GLY A 72 -11.62 -9.34 -18.36
CA GLY A 72 -11.44 -10.27 -19.48
C GLY A 72 -12.44 -11.42 -19.54
N ALA A 73 -13.37 -11.55 -18.60
CA ALA A 73 -14.44 -12.55 -18.67
C ALA A 73 -15.65 -11.95 -19.42
N GLN A 74 -15.61 -12.04 -20.75
CA GLN A 74 -16.72 -11.71 -21.66
C GLN A 74 -17.52 -12.97 -22.02
#